data_AF-A0A922VLH0-F1
#
_entry.id   AF-A0A922VLH0-F1
#
_cell.length_a   1.000
_cell.length_b   1.000
_cell.length_c   1.000
_cell.angle_alpha   90.00
_cell.angle_beta   90.00
_cell.angle_gamma   90.00
#
_symmetry.space_group_name_H-M   'P 1'
#
loop_
_entity.id
_entity.type
_entity.pdbx_description
1 polymer ?
#
loop_
_entity_poly.entity_id
_entity_poly.type
_entity_poly.pdbx_seq_one_letter_code
_entity_poly.pdbx_strand_id
1 'polypeptide(L)'
;MRIRDAKPEDLAPKSRKPRALSPRQIAIQKRDQAIVKLLNEIAVGPQSAIKRIELEEGENLITIRAAVWRQLKAHPADINMGVRSGAIYLSRSAIPGARGGRRRTSD
;
A
#
# COMPACT_ATOMS: atom_id res chain seq x y z
N MET A 1 7.50 -55.20 18.54
CA MET A 1 8.09 -54.13 17.71
C MET A 1 7.97 -54.52 16.25
N ARG A 2 7.44 -53.67 15.36
CA ARG A 2 7.34 -53.95 13.92
C ARG A 2 8.10 -52.88 13.16
N ILE A 3 9.08 -53.31 12.37
CA ILE A 3 9.95 -52.47 11.55
C ILE A 3 9.55 -52.69 10.10
N ARG A 4 9.51 -51.61 9.31
CA ARG A 4 9.27 -51.64 7.86
C ARG A 4 10.15 -50.62 7.17
N ASP A 5 10.42 -50.84 5.89
CA ASP A 5 11.13 -49.87 5.06
C ASP A 5 10.28 -48.61 4.87
N ALA A 6 10.91 -47.45 5.10
CA ALA A 6 10.30 -46.14 4.86
C ALA A 6 10.47 -45.76 3.39
N LYS A 7 9.45 -45.16 2.78
CA LYS A 7 9.57 -44.65 1.42
C LYS A 7 10.07 -43.21 1.45
N PRO A 8 10.79 -42.72 0.42
CA PRO A 8 11.28 -41.34 0.37
C PRO A 8 10.16 -40.29 0.53
N GLU A 9 8.93 -40.59 0.12
CA GLU A 9 7.78 -39.71 0.26
C GLU A 9 7.35 -39.52 1.73
N ASP A 10 7.67 -40.47 2.61
CA ASP A 10 7.41 -40.36 4.06
C ASP A 10 8.34 -39.32 4.72
N LEU A 11 9.45 -38.99 4.07
CA LEU A 11 10.40 -37.96 4.49
C LEU A 11 10.12 -36.58 3.88
N ALA A 12 9.22 -36.51 2.88
CA ALA A 12 8.91 -35.26 2.20
C ALA A 12 8.21 -34.29 3.17
N PRO A 13 8.67 -33.03 3.27
CA PRO A 13 8.01 -32.04 4.12
C PRO A 13 6.57 -31.83 3.63
N LYS A 14 5.61 -32.16 4.49
CA LYS A 14 4.18 -31.97 4.19
C LYS A 14 3.94 -30.52 3.74
N SER A 15 3.30 -30.36 2.58
CA SER A 15 2.97 -29.04 2.06
C SER A 15 2.14 -28.27 3.09
N ARG A 16 2.67 -27.15 3.57
CA ARG A 16 1.93 -26.28 4.49
C ARG A 16 0.73 -25.74 3.74
N LYS A 17 -0.47 -26.14 4.17
CA LYS A 17 -1.71 -25.58 3.63
C LYS A 17 -1.67 -24.06 3.75
N PRO A 18 -1.99 -23.29 2.69
CA PRO A 18 -2.06 -21.85 2.78
C PRO A 18 -3.11 -21.48 3.84
N ARG A 19 -2.71 -20.70 4.84
CA ARG A 19 -3.65 -20.22 5.87
C ARG A 19 -4.58 -19.20 5.24
N ALA A 20 -5.87 -19.33 5.52
CA ALA A 20 -6.83 -18.28 5.19
C ALA A 20 -6.38 -16.95 5.82
N LEU A 21 -6.50 -15.87 5.07
CA LEU A 21 -6.16 -14.54 5.56
C LEU A 21 -7.10 -14.16 6.71
N SER A 22 -6.55 -13.58 7.77
CA SER A 22 -7.37 -13.01 8.84
C SER A 22 -8.20 -11.82 8.31
N PRO A 23 -9.34 -11.49 8.94
CA PRO A 23 -10.16 -10.33 8.55
C PRO A 23 -9.34 -9.03 8.45
N ARG A 24 -8.38 -8.85 9.36
CA ARG A 24 -7.45 -7.71 9.36
C ARG A 24 -6.55 -7.69 8.13
N GLN A 25 -6.03 -8.84 7.70
CA GLN A 25 -5.20 -8.94 6.50
C GLN A 25 -6.02 -8.64 5.23
N ILE A 26 -7.27 -9.11 5.17
CA ILE A 26 -8.18 -8.79 4.07
C ILE A 26 -8.44 -7.28 4.00
N ALA A 27 -8.69 -6.63 5.13
CA ALA A 27 -8.89 -5.18 5.19
C ALA A 27 -7.65 -4.41 4.71
N ILE A 28 -6.45 -4.83 5.11
CA ILE A 28 -5.19 -4.23 4.62
C ILE A 28 -5.06 -4.40 3.11
N GLN A 29 -5.36 -5.59 2.58
CA GLN A 29 -5.26 -5.85 1.14
C GLN A 29 -6.24 -5.01 0.33
N LYS A 30 -7.49 -4.89 0.78
CA LYS A 30 -8.50 -4.03 0.14
C LYS A 30 -8.06 -2.57 0.11
N ARG A 31 -7.52 -2.06 1.23
CA ARG A 31 -6.98 -0.71 1.30
C ARG A 31 -5.82 -0.51 0.32
N ASP A 32 -4.88 -1.45 0.30
CA ASP A 32 -3.73 -1.37 -0.61
C ASP A 32 -4.16 -1.34 -2.07
N GLN A 33 -5.15 -2.16 -2.45
CA GLN A 33 -5.71 -2.16 -3.80
C GLN A 33 -6.37 -0.83 -4.15
N ALA A 34 -7.13 -0.24 -3.22
CA ALA A 34 -7.75 1.07 -3.42
C ALA A 34 -6.70 2.18 -3.62
N ILE A 35 -5.63 2.16 -2.83
CA ILE A 35 -4.51 3.10 -2.97
C ILE A 35 -3.81 2.93 -4.32
N VAL A 36 -3.50 1.70 -4.73
CA VAL A 36 -2.85 1.44 -6.03
C VAL A 36 -3.71 1.94 -7.18
N LYS A 37 -5.02 1.67 -7.15
CA LYS A 37 -5.95 2.18 -8.15
C LYS A 37 -5.92 3.72 -8.20
N LEU A 38 -5.97 4.38 -7.05
CA LEU A 38 -5.90 5.84 -6.98
C LEU A 38 -4.58 6.38 -7.55
N LEU A 39 -3.44 5.75 -7.27
CA LEU A 39 -2.15 6.16 -7.81
C LEU A 39 -2.08 6.02 -9.33
N ASN A 40 -2.64 4.93 -9.87
CA ASN A 40 -2.75 4.74 -11.32
C ASN A 40 -3.63 5.83 -11.97
N GLU A 41 -4.77 6.16 -11.36
CA GLU A 41 -5.64 7.25 -11.82
C GLU A 41 -4.93 8.61 -11.83
N ILE A 42 -4.16 8.91 -10.79
CA ILE A 42 -3.37 10.15 -10.72
C ILE A 42 -2.25 10.15 -11.78
N ALA A 43 -1.62 9.00 -12.01
CA ALA A 43 -0.52 8.87 -12.97
C ALA A 43 -0.97 9.20 -14.40
N VAL A 44 -2.16 8.74 -14.80
CA VAL A 44 -2.72 9.00 -16.15
C VAL A 44 -3.51 10.29 -16.23
N GLY A 45 -3.92 10.86 -15.09
CA GLY A 45 -4.71 12.08 -15.02
C GLY A 45 -3.92 13.37 -15.30
N PRO A 46 -4.63 14.52 -15.34
CA PRO A 46 -4.02 15.83 -15.51
C PRO A 46 -2.98 16.12 -14.42
N GLN A 47 -1.89 16.81 -14.76
CA GLN A 47 -0.81 17.11 -13.80
C GLN A 47 -1.27 18.00 -12.64
N SER A 48 -2.27 18.85 -12.87
CA SER A 48 -2.90 19.72 -11.87
C SER A 48 -3.93 19.01 -11.00
N ALA A 49 -4.28 17.75 -11.30
CA ALA A 49 -5.26 17.02 -10.51
C ALA A 49 -4.72 16.77 -9.10
N ILE A 50 -5.55 17.09 -8.10
CA ILE A 50 -5.29 16.80 -6.69
C ILE A 50 -6.39 15.86 -6.21
N LYS A 51 -5.99 14.73 -5.65
CA LYS A 51 -6.92 13.78 -5.02
C LYS A 51 -6.76 13.84 -3.51
N ARG A 52 -7.88 13.80 -2.80
CA ARG A 52 -7.95 13.77 -1.34
C ARG A 52 -8.35 12.37 -0.89
N ILE A 53 -7.62 11.80 0.05
CA ILE A 53 -8.00 10.61 0.80
C ILE A 53 -8.60 11.10 2.11
N GLU A 54 -9.89 10.84 2.27
CA GLU A 54 -10.63 11.06 3.51
C GLU A 54 -10.57 9.76 4.32
N LEU A 55 -10.41 9.91 5.63
CA LEU A 55 -10.35 8.78 6.55
C LEU A 55 -11.76 8.34 6.90
N GLU A 56 -12.02 7.05 6.84
CA GLU A 56 -13.26 6.49 7.36
C GLU A 56 -13.26 6.46 8.90
N GLU A 57 -14.44 6.30 9.49
CA GLU A 57 -14.58 6.22 10.95
C GLU A 57 -13.79 5.02 11.50
N GLY A 58 -12.92 5.28 12.48
CA GLY A 58 -12.02 4.28 13.05
C GLY A 58 -10.69 4.09 12.30
N GLU A 59 -10.46 4.78 11.18
CA GLU A 59 -9.16 4.77 10.51
C GLU A 59 -8.19 5.82 11.08
N ASN A 60 -6.95 5.38 11.31
CA ASN A 60 -5.90 6.25 11.84
C ASN A 60 -5.08 6.86 10.70
N LEU A 61 -4.96 8.20 10.69
CA LEU A 61 -4.18 8.95 9.71
C LEU A 61 -2.74 8.44 9.55
N ILE A 62 -2.07 8.07 10.64
CA ILE A 62 -0.69 7.57 10.63
C ILE A 62 -0.63 6.24 9.87
N THR A 63 -1.59 5.35 10.11
CA THR A 63 -1.67 4.04 9.45
C THR A 63 -1.95 4.19 7.95
N ILE A 64 -2.91 5.03 7.58
CA ILE A 64 -3.23 5.26 6.16
C ILE A 64 -2.06 5.95 5.45
N ARG A 65 -1.43 6.95 6.09
CA ARG A 65 -0.23 7.61 5.56
C ARG A 65 0.90 6.62 5.32
N ALA A 66 1.14 5.69 6.24
CA ALA A 66 2.17 4.67 6.07
C ALA A 66 1.85 3.72 4.90
N ALA A 67 0.57 3.32 4.75
CA ALA A 67 0.12 2.51 3.63
C ALA A 67 0.31 3.23 2.29
N VAL A 68 -0.13 4.48 2.19
CA VAL A 68 0.03 5.32 1.00
C VAL A 68 1.51 5.52 0.66
N TRP A 69 2.35 5.81 1.66
CA TRP A 69 3.79 6.00 1.45
C TRP A 69 4.49 4.76 0.90
N ARG A 70 4.11 3.57 1.40
CA ARG A 70 4.64 2.29 0.88
C ARG A 70 4.27 2.11 -0.60
N GLN A 71 3.01 2.36 -0.96
CA GLN A 71 2.58 2.22 -2.36
C GLN A 71 3.22 3.28 -3.26
N LEU A 72 3.34 4.53 -2.80
CA LEU A 72 4.05 5.59 -3.53
C LEU A 72 5.50 5.25 -3.84
N LYS A 73 6.22 4.65 -2.88
CA LYS A 73 7.62 4.21 -3.10
C LYS A 73 7.74 3.10 -4.13
N ALA A 74 6.74 2.22 -4.21
CA ALA A 74 6.71 1.12 -5.17
C ALA A 74 6.17 1.54 -6.54
N HIS A 75 5.49 2.69 -6.62
CA HIS A 75 4.84 3.17 -7.82
C HIS A 75 5.85 3.89 -8.74
N PRO A 76 5.85 3.63 -10.06
CA PRO A 76 6.85 4.20 -10.97
C PRO A 76 6.65 5.70 -11.25
N ALA A 77 5.41 6.19 -11.17
CA ALA A 77 5.11 7.61 -11.42
C ALA A 77 5.55 8.51 -10.25
N ASP A 78 6.10 9.68 -10.57
CA ASP A 78 6.43 10.69 -9.57
C ASP A 78 5.16 11.40 -9.10
N ILE A 79 4.70 11.01 -7.91
CA ILE A 79 3.49 11.53 -7.26
C ILE A 79 3.89 12.11 -5.91
N ASN A 80 3.52 13.37 -5.70
CA ASN A 80 3.68 14.08 -4.44
C ASN A 80 2.58 13.71 -3.46
N MET A 81 2.94 13.68 -2.18
CA MET A 81 2.02 13.48 -1.07
C MET A 81 2.12 14.63 -0.08
N GLY A 82 0.96 15.09 0.40
CA GLY A 82 0.83 16.11 1.42
C GLY A 82 -0.18 15.70 2.48
N VAL A 83 0.04 16.08 3.73
CA VAL A 83 -0.94 15.87 4.80
C VAL A 83 -1.40 17.22 5.31
N ARG A 84 -2.71 17.47 5.30
CA ARG A 84 -3.32 18.73 5.75
C ARG A 84 -4.72 18.49 6.28
N SER A 85 -5.11 19.21 7.34
CA SER A 85 -6.47 19.15 7.91
C SER A 85 -6.99 17.73 8.16
N GLY A 86 -6.12 16.84 8.65
CA GLY A 86 -6.47 15.44 8.93
C GLY A 86 -6.62 14.54 7.70
N ALA A 87 -6.34 15.03 6.48
CA ALA A 87 -6.46 14.27 5.24
C ALA A 87 -5.13 14.17 4.50
N ILE A 88 -5.04 13.18 3.61
CA ILE A 88 -3.89 12.99 2.71
C ILE A 88 -4.26 13.49 1.32
N TYR A 89 -3.37 14.26 0.72
CA TYR A 89 -3.50 14.80 -0.63
C TYR A 89 -2.42 14.19 -1.52
N LEU A 90 -2.78 13.88 -2.75
CA LEU A 90 -1.90 13.28 -3.77
C LEU A 90 -2.01 14.04 -5.08
N SER A 91 -0.87 14.33 -5.73
CA SER A 91 -0.84 15.00 -7.03
C SER A 91 0.48 14.78 -7.76
N ARG A 92 0.49 14.90 -9.10
CA ARG A 92 1.73 14.95 -9.90
C ARG A 92 2.41 16.33 -9.85
N SER A 93 1.70 17.36 -9.41
CA SER A 93 2.25 18.71 -9.20
C SER A 93 2.58 18.95 -7.73
N ALA A 94 3.27 20.05 -7.44
CA ALA A 94 3.56 20.45 -6.07
C ALA A 94 2.24 20.74 -5.33
N ILE A 95 2.07 20.15 -4.14
CA ILE A 95 0.86 20.37 -3.35
C ILE A 95 1.03 21.68 -2.54
N PRO A 96 0.21 22.72 -2.78
CA PRO A 96 0.35 24.00 -2.09
C PRO A 96 0.22 23.87 -0.58
N GLY A 97 1.19 24.41 0.16
CA GLY A 97 1.16 24.44 1.63
C GLY A 97 1.27 23.08 2.32
N ALA A 98 1.52 22.00 1.59
CA ALA A 98 1.69 20.68 2.18
C ALA A 98 3.11 20.48 2.75
N ARG A 99 3.18 20.07 4.01
CA ARG A 99 4.42 19.52 4.58
C ARG A 99 4.64 18.12 4.01
N GLY A 100 5.75 17.91 3.30
CA GLY A 100 6.17 16.59 2.82
C GLY A 100 6.27 16.40 1.31
N GLY A 101 6.13 17.46 0.50
CA GLY A 101 6.52 17.40 -0.91
C GLY A 101 7.97 16.91 -1.04
N ARG A 102 8.23 16.00 -1.99
CA ARG A 102 9.60 15.61 -2.33
C ARG A 102 10.35 16.91 -2.64
N ARG A 103 11.41 17.22 -1.88
CA ARG A 103 12.36 18.26 -2.30
C ARG A 103 12.91 17.77 -3.63
N ARG A 104 12.56 18.45 -4.73
CA ARG A 104 13.29 18.29 -5.98
C ARG A 104 14.68 18.84 -5.71
N THR A 105 15.67 17.96 -5.56
CA THR A 105 17.06 18.35 -5.81
C THR A 105 17.12 18.65 -7.31
N SER A 106 17.14 19.94 -7.65
CA SER A 106 17.53 20.43 -8.96
C SER A 106 19.00 20.13 -9.15
N ASP A 107 19.34 19.32 -10.15
CA ASP A 107 20.63 19.40 -10.86
C ASP A 107 20.59 20.60 -11.83
#